data_AF-A0A8B6D950-F1
#
_entry.id   AF-A0A8B6D950-F1
#
_cell.length_a   1.000
_cell.length_b   1.000
_cell.length_c   1.000
_cell.angle_alpha   90.00
_cell.angle_beta   90.00
_cell.angle_gamma   90.00
#
_symmetry.space_group_name_H-M   'P 1'
#
loop_
_entity.id
_entity.type
_entity.pdbx_description
1 polymer ?
#
loop_
_entity_poly.entity_id
_entity_poly.type
_entity_poly.pdbx_seq_one_letter_code
_entity_poly.pdbx_strand_id
1 'polypeptide(L)'
;MDLFKICPKCCGSANASIAHTVGTLIKVNVTCELCQHSYSWYSQPFLGSVPAGNLAVSSAILYSGALPTKVLRLMNFMNIPTISHQTFFNHQRHILYPAVLRFWKHQQMQHIAKYRDPTESLVLGGDGRADTPGHSAKYGSYSMMDLKQGVVLDIQLVQSNEVSSSNAMEKEGLIRSLKWFEDNNLQFQTLITDQHVQIVKFVREQTPHITHYFDVWHVAKGLKKKMVKISKEKDCKEVGEWIKSITNHMYWVAASTPNGDSEEMVSKWLSVANHVQNKHRGHSDQVANCLHGELVGHDRKKNWLKPGTKACVKTEELLTATRLKTSVEKLSPIHQTSDVEAFHSTINHFAPKMIGFSFHGMQCRLLLAALHFNENSARPQALTKDGVARYSIQFPKYKSGGYITREKKINQSFRYVNTLLRSIRKIVDVTTIRSTSEEPMPTPRPLCAAFTRPQKTDAIQAMKSRFRKAEI
;
A
#
# COMPACT_ATOMS: atom_id res chain seq x y z
N MET A 1 -31.10 -16.48 -30.74
CA MET A 1 -31.97 -15.87 -31.78
C MET A 1 -33.42 -16.34 -31.65
N ASP A 2 -33.68 -17.45 -30.94
CA ASP A 2 -35.03 -18.02 -30.79
C ASP A 2 -36.06 -17.07 -30.18
N LEU A 3 -35.63 -16.15 -29.30
CA LEU A 3 -36.46 -15.10 -28.71
C LEU A 3 -37.09 -14.13 -29.73
N PHE A 4 -36.60 -14.11 -30.99
CA PHE A 4 -37.03 -13.18 -32.03
C PHE A 4 -37.72 -13.87 -33.22
N LYS A 5 -38.09 -15.15 -33.08
CA LYS A 5 -38.75 -15.92 -34.15
C LYS A 5 -40.22 -15.56 -34.36
N ILE A 6 -40.86 -14.91 -33.39
CA ILE A 6 -42.29 -14.61 -33.41
C ILE A 6 -42.48 -13.08 -33.39
N CYS A 7 -43.28 -12.58 -34.32
CA CYS A 7 -43.64 -11.17 -34.39
C CYS A 7 -44.53 -10.78 -33.20
N PRO A 8 -44.18 -9.73 -32.43
CA PRO A 8 -45.01 -9.28 -31.31
C PRO A 8 -46.35 -8.65 -31.72
N LYS A 9 -46.52 -8.29 -33.00
CA LYS A 9 -47.71 -7.60 -33.51
C LYS A 9 -48.76 -8.55 -34.09
N CYS A 10 -48.35 -9.55 -34.87
CA CYS A 10 -49.27 -10.47 -35.56
C CYS A 10 -49.03 -11.95 -35.24
N CYS A 11 -48.10 -12.26 -34.33
CA CYS A 11 -47.71 -13.63 -33.96
C CYS A 11 -47.17 -14.49 -35.13
N GLY A 12 -46.93 -13.89 -36.30
CA GLY A 12 -46.32 -14.56 -37.45
C GLY A 12 -44.81 -14.78 -37.32
N SER A 13 -44.26 -15.58 -38.24
CA SER A 13 -42.81 -15.79 -38.36
C SER A 13 -42.05 -14.46 -38.54
N ALA A 14 -40.92 -14.33 -37.87
CA ALA A 14 -40.04 -13.18 -37.95
C ALA A 14 -38.58 -13.59 -38.12
N ASN A 15 -37.89 -12.86 -39.00
CA ASN A 15 -36.46 -12.99 -39.21
C ASN A 15 -35.72 -11.97 -38.36
N ALA A 16 -34.69 -12.43 -37.68
CA ALA A 16 -33.85 -11.61 -36.85
C ALA A 16 -32.38 -11.77 -37.25
N SER A 17 -31.65 -10.66 -37.26
CA SER A 17 -30.21 -10.64 -37.51
C SER A 17 -29.50 -9.72 -36.52
N ILE A 18 -28.27 -10.10 -36.16
CA ILE A 18 -27.42 -9.24 -35.35
C ILE A 18 -26.93 -8.11 -36.25
N ALA A 19 -27.39 -6.88 -35.98
CA ALA A 19 -27.03 -5.71 -36.76
C ALA A 19 -25.60 -5.25 -36.46
N HIS A 20 -25.23 -5.19 -35.18
CA HIS A 20 -23.85 -4.96 -34.74
C HIS A 20 -23.67 -5.28 -33.25
N THR A 21 -22.41 -5.42 -32.86
CA THR A 21 -21.99 -5.65 -31.47
C THR A 21 -21.03 -4.53 -31.05
N VAL A 22 -21.36 -3.81 -29.97
CA VAL A 22 -20.53 -2.70 -29.44
C VAL A 22 -20.10 -3.02 -28.02
N GLY A 23 -18.93 -3.64 -27.92
CA GLY A 23 -18.45 -4.19 -26.65
C GLY A 23 -19.37 -5.33 -26.19
N THR A 24 -20.08 -5.09 -25.09
CA THR A 24 -21.07 -6.02 -24.50
C THR A 24 -22.48 -5.84 -25.08
N LEU A 25 -22.74 -4.77 -25.85
CA LEU A 25 -24.05 -4.51 -26.45
C LEU A 25 -24.24 -5.34 -27.71
N ILE A 26 -25.38 -6.01 -27.81
CA ILE A 26 -25.84 -6.65 -29.05
C ILE A 26 -27.08 -5.89 -29.51
N LYS A 27 -27.04 -5.38 -30.74
CA LYS A 27 -28.22 -4.84 -31.43
C LYS A 27 -28.75 -5.89 -32.41
N VAL A 28 -30.03 -6.23 -32.28
CA VAL A 28 -30.74 -7.15 -33.17
C VAL A 28 -31.78 -6.36 -33.95
N ASN A 29 -31.81 -6.54 -35.25
CA ASN A 29 -32.92 -6.06 -36.09
C ASN A 29 -33.85 -7.25 -36.36
N VAL A 30 -35.15 -7.03 -36.20
CA VAL A 30 -36.19 -8.04 -36.41
C VAL A 30 -37.19 -7.51 -37.40
N THR A 31 -37.56 -8.33 -38.38
CA THR A 31 -38.56 -8.04 -39.40
C THR A 31 -39.52 -9.22 -39.53
N CYS A 32 -40.82 -8.95 -39.41
CA CYS A 32 -41.86 -9.96 -39.61
C CYS A 32 -42.04 -10.27 -41.10
N GLU A 33 -42.13 -11.55 -41.44
CA GLU A 33 -42.33 -12.00 -42.83
C GLU A 33 -43.76 -11.72 -43.34
N LEU A 34 -44.76 -11.73 -42.45
CA LEU A 34 -46.17 -11.55 -42.81
C LEU A 34 -46.60 -10.09 -42.86
N CYS A 35 -46.42 -9.34 -41.77
CA CYS A 35 -46.94 -7.98 -41.64
C CYS A 35 -45.89 -6.89 -41.88
N GLN A 36 -44.64 -7.26 -42.22
CA GLN A 36 -43.50 -6.36 -42.46
C GLN A 36 -43.13 -5.44 -41.28
N HIS A 37 -43.74 -5.64 -40.09
CA HIS A 37 -43.36 -4.91 -38.89
C HIS A 37 -41.89 -5.15 -38.57
N SER A 38 -41.13 -4.07 -38.39
CA SER A 38 -39.70 -4.10 -38.10
C SER A 38 -39.37 -3.30 -36.85
N TYR A 39 -38.47 -3.81 -36.02
CA TYR A 39 -37.98 -3.11 -34.84
C TYR A 39 -36.52 -3.47 -34.53
N SER A 40 -35.86 -2.64 -33.72
CA SER A 40 -34.54 -2.95 -33.16
C SER A 40 -34.66 -3.29 -31.68
N TRP A 41 -33.98 -4.35 -31.28
CA TRP A 41 -33.81 -4.74 -29.88
C TRP A 41 -32.35 -4.56 -29.46
N TYR A 42 -32.17 -4.11 -28.22
CA TYR A 42 -30.87 -3.88 -27.60
C TYR A 42 -30.76 -4.76 -26.36
N SER A 43 -29.62 -5.46 -26.21
CA SER A 43 -29.42 -6.37 -25.08
C SER A 43 -29.31 -5.69 -23.71
N GLN A 44 -29.22 -4.37 -23.69
CA GLN A 44 -29.03 -3.58 -22.49
C GLN A 44 -29.39 -2.11 -22.74
N PRO A 45 -29.72 -1.35 -21.67
CA PRO A 45 -29.92 0.09 -21.78
C PRO A 45 -28.59 0.83 -21.98
N PHE A 46 -28.72 2.13 -22.24
CA PHE A 46 -27.61 3.07 -22.25
C PHE A 46 -27.60 3.88 -20.95
N LEU A 47 -26.41 4.24 -20.48
CA LEU A 47 -26.20 5.32 -19.52
C LEU A 47 -25.61 6.48 -20.33
N GLY A 48 -26.37 7.56 -20.49
CA GLY A 48 -26.06 8.59 -21.49
C GLY A 48 -25.93 7.96 -22.88
N SER A 49 -24.78 8.15 -23.53
CA SER A 49 -24.46 7.55 -24.85
C SER A 49 -23.68 6.23 -24.76
N VAL A 50 -23.41 5.71 -23.56
CA VAL A 50 -22.57 4.51 -23.36
C VAL A 50 -23.43 3.30 -23.01
N PRO A 51 -23.26 2.14 -23.65
CA PRO A 51 -23.97 0.92 -23.24
C PRO A 51 -23.66 0.58 -21.78
N ALA A 52 -24.69 0.32 -20.96
CA ALA A 52 -24.56 0.20 -19.51
C ALA A 52 -23.55 -0.90 -19.09
N GLY A 53 -23.55 -2.04 -19.77
CA GLY A 53 -22.64 -3.16 -19.53
C GLY A 53 -21.19 -2.85 -19.90
N ASN A 54 -20.93 -1.95 -20.85
CA ASN A 54 -19.56 -1.52 -21.15
C ASN A 54 -18.94 -0.77 -19.96
N LEU A 55 -19.73 0.09 -19.31
CA LEU A 55 -19.33 0.75 -18.07
C LEU A 55 -19.28 -0.23 -16.89
N ALA A 56 -20.23 -1.16 -16.80
CA ALA A 56 -20.25 -2.17 -15.73
C ALA A 56 -18.99 -3.04 -15.78
N VAL A 57 -18.59 -3.55 -16.95
CA VAL A 57 -17.36 -4.33 -17.13
C VAL A 57 -16.12 -3.48 -16.79
N SER A 58 -16.06 -2.23 -17.26
CA SER A 58 -14.93 -1.35 -16.95
C SER A 58 -14.80 -1.07 -15.44
N SER A 59 -15.93 -0.81 -14.79
CA SER A 59 -16.01 -0.57 -13.35
C SER A 59 -15.62 -1.82 -12.56
N ALA A 60 -16.16 -2.99 -12.95
CA ALA A 60 -15.84 -4.26 -12.30
C ALA A 60 -14.36 -4.61 -12.41
N ILE A 61 -13.75 -4.42 -13.59
CA ILE A 61 -12.31 -4.63 -13.78
C ILE A 61 -11.51 -3.71 -12.87
N LEU A 62 -11.82 -2.42 -12.83
CA LEU A 62 -11.04 -1.44 -12.09
C LEU A 62 -11.20 -1.58 -10.57
N TYR A 63 -12.45 -1.67 -10.09
CA TYR A 63 -12.79 -1.65 -8.66
C TYR A 63 -12.47 -2.97 -7.94
N SER A 64 -12.32 -4.07 -8.68
CA SER A 64 -11.80 -5.34 -8.15
C SER A 64 -10.27 -5.41 -8.15
N GLY A 65 -9.58 -4.38 -8.62
CA GLY A 65 -8.12 -4.41 -8.79
C GLY A 65 -7.64 -5.24 -9.98
N ALA A 66 -8.54 -5.87 -10.74
CA ALA A 66 -8.19 -6.72 -11.88
C ALA A 66 -7.43 -5.96 -12.99
N LEU A 67 -6.67 -6.72 -13.78
CA LEU A 67 -5.97 -6.19 -14.94
C LEU A 67 -6.87 -6.31 -16.18
N PRO A 68 -7.13 -5.22 -16.93
CA PRO A 68 -7.99 -5.28 -18.12
C PRO A 68 -7.45 -6.28 -19.15
N THR A 69 -6.12 -6.41 -19.28
CA THR A 69 -5.50 -7.38 -20.19
C THR A 69 -5.84 -8.82 -19.86
N LYS A 70 -5.95 -9.16 -18.58
CA LYS A 70 -6.30 -10.51 -18.14
C LYS A 70 -7.79 -10.77 -18.31
N VAL A 71 -8.64 -9.84 -17.89
CA VAL A 71 -10.10 -10.01 -17.96
C VAL A 71 -10.61 -10.03 -19.39
N LEU A 72 -10.16 -9.11 -20.25
CA LEU A 72 -10.59 -9.07 -21.64
C LEU A 72 -10.08 -10.29 -22.43
N ARG A 73 -8.89 -10.79 -22.11
CA ARG A 73 -8.39 -12.06 -22.68
C ARG A 73 -9.23 -13.26 -22.24
N LEU A 74 -9.63 -13.31 -20.97
CA LEU A 74 -10.53 -14.35 -20.46
C LEU A 74 -11.85 -14.36 -21.22
N MET A 75 -12.49 -13.19 -21.38
CA MET A 75 -13.73 -13.07 -22.15
C MET A 75 -13.55 -13.50 -23.61
N ASN A 76 -12.41 -13.17 -24.21
CA ASN A 76 -12.07 -13.59 -25.57
C ASN A 76 -11.96 -15.12 -25.69
N PHE A 77 -11.34 -15.81 -24.73
CA PHE A 77 -11.28 -17.28 -24.73
C PHE A 77 -12.66 -17.94 -24.61
N MET A 78 -13.62 -17.25 -23.99
CA MET A 78 -15.01 -17.71 -23.88
C MET A 78 -15.88 -17.29 -25.07
N ASN A 79 -15.34 -16.56 -26.04
CA ASN A 79 -16.09 -15.92 -27.13
C ASN A 79 -17.22 -15.01 -26.63
N ILE A 80 -17.04 -14.36 -25.47
CA ILE A 80 -18.00 -13.41 -24.92
C ILE A 80 -17.69 -12.01 -25.48
N PRO A 81 -18.63 -11.36 -26.21
CA PRO A 81 -18.45 -9.99 -26.64
C PRO A 81 -18.20 -9.04 -25.48
N THR A 82 -17.12 -8.25 -25.59
CA THR A 82 -16.70 -7.34 -24.52
C THR A 82 -16.01 -6.12 -25.07
N ILE A 83 -15.79 -5.13 -24.19
CA ILE A 83 -15.12 -3.87 -24.52
C ILE A 83 -13.66 -4.08 -24.95
N SER A 84 -13.14 -3.14 -25.73
CA SER A 84 -11.72 -3.11 -26.06
C SER A 84 -10.87 -2.50 -24.93
N HIS A 85 -9.55 -2.68 -25.03
CA HIS A 85 -8.58 -1.96 -24.20
C HIS A 85 -8.76 -0.44 -24.27
N GLN A 86 -8.93 0.10 -25.48
CA GLN A 86 -9.12 1.53 -25.70
C GLN A 86 -10.36 2.03 -24.99
N THR A 87 -11.47 1.30 -25.10
CA THR A 87 -12.73 1.61 -24.42
C THR A 87 -12.55 1.62 -22.90
N PHE A 88 -11.87 0.62 -22.33
CA PHE A 88 -11.56 0.59 -20.90
C PHE A 88 -10.77 1.83 -20.46
N PHE A 89 -9.68 2.17 -21.16
CA PHE A 89 -8.85 3.31 -20.77
C PHE A 89 -9.56 4.66 -20.94
N ASN A 90 -10.44 4.79 -21.94
CA ASN A 90 -11.30 5.96 -22.10
C ASN A 90 -12.28 6.08 -20.93
N HIS A 91 -12.97 4.99 -20.55
CA HIS A 91 -13.84 5.00 -19.36
C HIS A 91 -13.06 5.31 -18.09
N GLN A 92 -11.89 4.70 -17.90
CA GLN A 92 -11.04 4.98 -16.74
C GLN A 92 -10.72 6.48 -16.66
N ARG A 93 -10.25 7.08 -17.76
CA ARG A 93 -9.82 8.48 -17.80
C ARG A 93 -10.95 9.46 -17.54
N HIS A 94 -12.11 9.25 -18.17
CA HIS A 94 -13.15 10.27 -18.24
C HIS A 94 -14.28 10.06 -17.23
N ILE A 95 -14.45 8.85 -16.70
CA ILE A 95 -15.61 8.50 -15.86
C ILE A 95 -15.14 7.90 -14.54
N LEU A 96 -14.37 6.82 -14.58
CA LEU A 96 -14.09 6.04 -13.37
C LEU A 96 -13.08 6.72 -12.44
N TYR A 97 -12.00 7.29 -12.99
CA TYR A 97 -11.00 8.00 -12.20
C TYR A 97 -11.58 9.24 -11.51
N PRO A 98 -12.32 10.15 -12.19
CA PRO A 98 -13.02 11.25 -11.53
C PRO A 98 -13.95 10.78 -10.40
N ALA A 99 -14.72 9.69 -10.62
CA ALA A 99 -15.59 9.12 -9.59
C ALA A 99 -14.80 8.68 -8.34
N VAL A 100 -13.67 8.00 -8.54
CA VAL A 100 -12.79 7.55 -7.46
C VAL A 100 -12.16 8.73 -6.74
N LEU A 101 -11.63 9.71 -7.47
CA LEU A 101 -10.97 10.88 -6.89
C LEU A 101 -11.93 11.70 -6.03
N ARG A 102 -13.13 11.97 -6.53
CA ARG A 102 -14.16 12.71 -5.78
C ARG A 102 -14.57 11.95 -4.52
N PHE A 103 -14.80 10.64 -4.63
CA PHE A 103 -15.20 9.83 -3.48
C PHE A 103 -14.06 9.72 -2.44
N TRP A 104 -12.82 9.56 -2.88
CA TRP A 104 -11.65 9.59 -2.02
C TRP A 104 -11.56 10.91 -1.25
N LYS A 105 -11.59 12.06 -1.95
CA LYS A 105 -11.53 13.38 -1.30
C LYS A 105 -12.63 13.55 -0.26
N HIS A 106 -13.85 13.12 -0.57
CA HIS A 106 -14.96 13.17 0.37
C HIS A 106 -14.70 12.32 1.64
N GLN A 107 -14.27 11.07 1.47
CA GLN A 107 -13.92 10.18 2.60
C GLN A 107 -12.72 10.70 3.39
N GLN A 108 -11.72 11.23 2.70
CA GLN A 108 -10.55 11.85 3.30
C GLN A 108 -10.96 12.99 4.23
N MET A 109 -11.82 13.91 3.76
CA MET A 109 -12.37 14.99 4.58
C MET A 109 -13.19 14.50 5.77
N GLN A 110 -13.95 13.41 5.61
CA GLN A 110 -14.72 12.81 6.71
C GLN A 110 -13.82 12.21 7.79
N HIS A 111 -12.74 11.53 7.41
CA HIS A 111 -11.82 10.92 8.36
C HIS A 111 -11.04 11.96 9.17
N ILE A 112 -10.70 13.10 8.57
CA ILE A 112 -9.97 14.16 9.27
C ILE A 112 -10.86 15.12 10.06
N ALA A 113 -12.18 15.11 9.84
CA ALA A 113 -13.09 16.10 10.40
C ALA A 113 -13.01 16.19 11.94
N LYS A 114 -12.84 15.06 12.62
CA LYS A 114 -12.71 14.99 14.08
C LYS A 114 -11.40 15.60 14.60
N TYR A 115 -10.32 15.56 13.81
CA TYR A 115 -9.01 16.10 14.19
C TYR A 115 -8.92 17.63 14.06
N ARG A 116 -10.04 18.29 13.75
CA ARG A 116 -10.17 19.74 13.90
C ARG A 116 -10.47 20.14 15.35
N ASP A 117 -10.93 19.20 16.16
CA ASP A 117 -11.05 19.38 17.60
C ASP A 117 -9.63 19.28 18.23
N PRO A 118 -9.13 20.31 18.92
CA PRO A 118 -7.82 20.27 19.56
C PRO A 118 -7.65 19.17 20.62
N THR A 119 -8.75 18.60 21.13
CA THR A 119 -8.72 17.49 22.09
C THR A 119 -8.44 16.13 21.42
N GLU A 120 -8.70 16.02 20.12
CA GLU A 120 -8.46 14.81 19.35
C GLU A 120 -7.00 14.75 18.90
N SER A 121 -6.23 13.84 19.49
CA SER A 121 -4.81 13.70 19.16
C SER A 121 -4.58 12.74 18.00
N LEU A 122 -3.83 13.21 17.00
CA LEU A 122 -3.46 12.45 15.81
C LEU A 122 -2.02 11.90 15.93
N VAL A 123 -1.85 10.61 15.67
CA VAL A 123 -0.53 9.94 15.60
C VAL A 123 -0.38 9.33 14.22
N LEU A 124 0.64 9.76 13.49
CA LEU A 124 0.81 9.42 12.08
C LEU A 124 1.93 8.38 11.88
N GLY A 125 1.65 7.45 10.99
CA GLY A 125 2.62 6.49 10.45
C GLY A 125 2.81 6.72 8.96
N GLY A 126 4.05 6.78 8.51
CA GLY A 126 4.39 7.06 7.12
C GLY A 126 5.38 6.06 6.54
N ASP A 127 5.13 5.59 5.32
CA ASP A 127 6.06 4.75 4.57
C ASP A 127 5.97 5.00 3.05
N GLY A 128 7.12 4.88 2.40
CA GLY A 128 7.28 5.03 0.97
C GLY A 128 7.31 3.71 0.23
N ARG A 129 6.83 3.72 -1.01
CA ARG A 129 6.88 2.56 -1.90
C ARG A 129 7.21 2.98 -3.32
N ALA A 130 8.15 2.27 -3.95
CA ALA A 130 8.38 2.34 -5.40
C ALA A 130 7.53 1.32 -6.18
N ASP A 131 7.17 1.68 -7.42
CA ASP A 131 6.42 0.85 -8.35
C ASP A 131 7.25 -0.31 -8.91
N THR A 132 8.55 -0.13 -9.13
CA THR A 132 9.48 -1.22 -9.48
C THR A 132 10.69 -1.27 -8.53
N PRO A 133 11.31 -2.44 -8.30
CA PRO A 133 12.57 -2.53 -7.58
C PRO A 133 13.75 -1.97 -8.40
N GLY A 134 14.70 -1.29 -7.75
CA GLY A 134 15.95 -0.82 -8.36
C GLY A 134 15.91 0.65 -8.83
N HIS A 135 16.92 1.07 -9.59
CA HIS A 135 17.08 2.45 -10.06
C HIS A 135 16.15 2.84 -11.23
N SER A 136 15.24 1.96 -11.65
CA SER A 136 14.32 2.16 -12.77
C SER A 136 12.88 2.49 -12.35
N ALA A 137 12.64 2.74 -11.05
CA ALA A 137 11.34 3.15 -10.53
C ALA A 137 10.85 4.42 -11.21
N LYS A 138 9.66 4.35 -11.79
CA LYS A 138 9.01 5.49 -12.45
C LYS A 138 8.17 6.28 -11.45
N TYR A 139 7.54 5.58 -10.52
CA TYR A 139 6.65 6.16 -9.53
C TYR A 139 7.03 5.73 -8.11
N GLY A 140 7.06 6.70 -7.21
CA GLY A 140 7.07 6.51 -5.76
C GLY A 140 5.74 6.98 -5.18
N SER A 141 5.13 6.18 -4.33
CA SER A 141 3.95 6.58 -3.54
C SER A 141 4.32 6.63 -2.06
N TYR A 142 3.93 7.69 -1.37
CA TYR A 142 4.04 7.80 0.08
C TYR A 142 2.65 7.75 0.70
N SER A 143 2.48 6.93 1.75
CA SER A 143 1.18 6.74 2.40
C SER A 143 1.27 7.24 3.84
N MET A 144 0.31 8.06 4.26
CA MET A 144 0.17 8.53 5.63
C MET A 144 -1.08 7.93 6.27
N MET A 145 -0.89 7.30 7.41
CA MET A 145 -1.92 6.58 8.14
C MET A 145 -2.08 7.14 9.55
N ASP A 146 -3.32 7.28 9.99
CA ASP A 146 -3.65 7.42 11.40
C ASP A 146 -3.48 6.06 12.10
N LEU A 147 -2.44 5.96 12.92
CA LEU A 147 -2.07 4.71 13.59
C LEU A 147 -2.97 4.35 14.77
N LYS A 148 -3.80 5.29 15.25
CA LYS A 148 -4.80 4.99 16.28
C LYS A 148 -6.00 4.27 15.71
N GLN A 149 -6.42 4.68 14.52
CA GLN A 149 -7.61 4.15 13.86
C GLN A 149 -7.30 3.09 12.80
N GLY A 150 -6.05 2.98 12.34
CA GLY A 150 -5.67 2.10 11.24
C GLY A 150 -6.30 2.53 9.91
N VAL A 151 -6.34 3.85 9.67
CA VAL A 151 -6.99 4.48 8.51
C VAL A 151 -5.96 5.27 7.70
N VAL A 152 -5.87 4.99 6.41
CA VAL A 152 -5.07 5.79 5.48
C VAL A 152 -5.74 7.14 5.30
N LEU A 153 -5.02 8.21 5.66
CA LEU A 153 -5.50 9.58 5.54
C LEU A 153 -5.00 10.26 4.27
N ASP A 154 -3.80 9.96 3.80
CA ASP A 154 -3.25 10.61 2.62
C ASP A 154 -2.34 9.69 1.80
N ILE A 155 -2.30 9.93 0.48
CA ILE A 155 -1.41 9.23 -0.44
C ILE A 155 -0.86 10.23 -1.46
N GLN A 156 0.47 10.34 -1.51
CA GLN A 156 1.18 11.22 -2.44
C GLN A 156 1.90 10.39 -3.50
N LEU A 157 1.59 10.65 -4.77
CA LEU A 157 2.26 10.04 -5.91
C LEU A 157 3.32 11.01 -6.46
N VAL A 158 4.54 10.52 -6.60
CA VAL A 158 5.69 11.24 -7.14
C VAL A 158 6.23 10.46 -8.33
N GLN A 159 6.45 11.15 -9.46
CA GLN A 159 7.11 10.61 -10.63
C GLN A 159 8.62 10.91 -10.57
N SER A 160 9.43 9.97 -11.04
CA SER A 160 10.89 10.02 -10.88
C SER A 160 11.57 11.23 -11.53
N ASN A 161 10.95 11.89 -12.50
CA ASN A 161 11.49 13.11 -13.13
C ASN A 161 11.10 14.41 -12.39
N GLU A 162 10.30 14.32 -11.33
CA GLU A 162 10.04 15.44 -10.41
C GLU A 162 11.16 15.58 -9.37
N VAL A 163 12.01 14.56 -9.22
CA VAL A 163 13.06 14.49 -8.21
C VAL A 163 14.35 13.89 -8.79
N SER A 164 15.44 13.93 -8.04
CA SER A 164 16.75 13.46 -8.52
C SER A 164 16.98 11.95 -8.45
N SER A 165 16.19 11.21 -7.64
CA SER A 165 16.37 9.76 -7.46
C SER A 165 15.12 9.08 -6.87
N SER A 166 15.09 7.75 -6.90
CA SER A 166 14.01 6.96 -6.26
C SER A 166 13.91 7.18 -4.75
N ASN A 167 15.04 7.31 -4.05
CA ASN A 167 15.05 7.64 -2.61
C ASN A 167 14.52 9.05 -2.34
N ALA A 168 14.72 9.98 -3.29
CA ALA A 168 14.17 11.32 -3.17
C ALA A 168 12.65 11.35 -3.35
N MET A 169 12.05 10.39 -4.07
CA MET A 169 10.58 10.29 -4.22
C MET A 169 9.89 10.05 -2.89
N GLU A 170 10.47 9.21 -2.02
CA GLU A 170 9.92 8.93 -0.70
C GLU A 170 9.91 10.17 0.19
N LYS A 171 11.05 10.89 0.26
CA LYS A 171 11.14 12.16 0.98
C LYS A 171 10.15 13.20 0.43
N GLU A 172 10.09 13.35 -0.89
CA GLU A 172 9.17 14.28 -1.55
C GLU A 172 7.70 13.94 -1.25
N GLY A 173 7.35 12.65 -1.24
CA GLY A 173 6.02 12.21 -0.85
C GLY A 173 5.67 12.55 0.60
N LEU A 174 6.61 12.41 1.54
CA LEU A 174 6.42 12.87 2.92
C LEU A 174 6.20 14.39 2.97
N ILE A 175 7.03 15.19 2.27
CA ILE A 175 6.92 16.65 2.24
C ILE A 175 5.53 17.08 1.74
N ARG A 176 5.07 16.50 0.63
CA ARG A 176 3.71 16.76 0.10
C ARG A 176 2.62 16.39 1.08
N SER A 177 2.79 15.29 1.80
CA SER A 177 1.81 14.84 2.79
C SER A 177 1.75 15.83 3.96
N LEU A 178 2.90 16.22 4.51
CA LEU A 178 2.99 17.21 5.60
C LEU A 178 2.34 18.53 5.21
N LYS A 179 2.63 19.02 3.99
CA LYS A 179 1.97 20.20 3.43
C LYS A 179 0.45 20.02 3.35
N TRP A 180 -0.03 18.85 2.92
CA TRP A 180 -1.47 18.57 2.88
C TRP A 180 -2.12 18.61 4.27
N PHE A 181 -1.46 18.09 5.31
CA PHE A 181 -1.95 18.21 6.70
C PHE A 181 -2.00 19.67 7.17
N GLU A 182 -0.96 20.46 6.85
CA GLU A 182 -0.90 21.90 7.14
C GLU A 182 -2.02 22.67 6.42
N ASP A 183 -2.17 22.48 5.10
CA ASP A 183 -3.20 23.13 4.28
C ASP A 183 -4.64 22.76 4.74
N ASN A 184 -4.81 21.64 5.47
CA ASN A 184 -6.08 21.22 6.07
C ASN A 184 -6.24 21.61 7.56
N ASN A 185 -5.31 22.40 8.11
CA ASN A 185 -5.27 22.83 9.51
C ASN A 185 -5.27 21.66 10.51
N LEU A 186 -4.56 20.57 10.18
CA LEU A 186 -4.43 19.41 11.05
C LEU A 186 -3.14 19.49 11.85
N GLN A 187 -3.27 19.52 13.17
CA GLN A 187 -2.14 19.47 14.08
C GLN A 187 -1.90 18.03 14.53
N PHE A 188 -0.64 17.62 14.55
CA PHE A 188 -0.22 16.35 15.14
C PHE A 188 1.18 16.50 15.71
N GLN A 189 1.45 15.77 16.78
CA GLN A 189 2.71 15.86 17.52
C GLN A 189 3.63 14.68 17.25
N THR A 190 3.11 13.57 16.71
CA THR A 190 3.89 12.34 16.59
C THR A 190 3.85 11.76 15.19
N LEU A 191 5.05 11.50 14.67
CA LEU A 191 5.28 10.82 13.39
C LEU A 191 6.14 9.58 13.63
N ILE A 192 5.73 8.45 13.06
CA ILE A 192 6.44 7.17 13.13
C ILE A 192 6.79 6.73 11.72
N THR A 193 8.08 6.52 11.43
CA THR A 193 8.56 6.07 10.11
C THR A 193 9.70 5.07 10.21
N ASP A 194 10.17 4.61 9.06
CA ASP A 194 11.46 3.93 8.92
C ASP A 194 12.66 4.85 9.17
N GLN A 195 13.84 4.23 9.32
CA GLN A 195 15.14 4.91 9.49
C GLN A 195 15.71 5.47 8.17
N HIS A 196 14.86 6.01 7.29
CA HIS A 196 15.31 6.59 6.03
C HIS A 196 16.07 7.90 6.27
N VAL A 197 17.40 7.89 6.02
CA VAL A 197 18.33 8.96 6.44
C VAL A 197 17.88 10.36 5.99
N GLN A 198 17.34 10.51 4.78
CA GLN A 198 16.91 11.82 4.29
C GLN A 198 15.62 12.31 4.97
N ILE A 199 14.71 11.40 5.34
CA ILE A 199 13.50 11.73 6.10
C ILE A 199 13.90 12.13 7.52
N VAL A 200 14.74 11.32 8.19
CA VAL A 200 15.23 11.62 9.54
C VAL A 200 15.88 13.00 9.60
N LYS A 201 16.72 13.33 8.61
CA LYS A 201 17.34 14.65 8.51
C LYS A 201 16.30 15.75 8.32
N PHE A 202 15.39 15.57 7.36
CA PHE A 202 14.35 16.56 7.05
C PHE A 202 13.46 16.86 8.26
N VAL A 203 12.91 15.83 8.91
CA VAL A 203 11.99 16.00 10.05
C VAL A 203 12.69 16.70 11.21
N ARG A 204 13.95 16.34 11.49
CA ARG A 204 14.76 17.00 12.52
C ARG A 204 14.99 18.49 12.25
N GLU A 205 15.27 18.86 11.00
CA GLU A 205 15.70 20.22 10.65
C GLU A 205 14.54 21.15 10.29
N GLN A 206 13.45 20.61 9.72
CA GLN A 206 12.35 21.40 9.14
C GLN A 206 11.06 21.33 9.96
N THR A 207 10.86 20.27 10.74
CA THR A 207 9.65 20.11 11.58
C THR A 207 10.02 19.71 13.01
N PRO A 208 10.83 20.52 13.73
CA PRO A 208 11.33 20.17 15.07
C PRO A 208 10.24 20.05 16.14
N HIS A 209 9.06 20.61 15.87
CA HIS A 209 7.88 20.49 16.74
C HIS A 209 7.20 19.11 16.67
N ILE A 210 7.55 18.27 15.69
CA ILE A 210 7.05 16.90 15.54
C ILE A 210 8.02 15.95 16.24
N THR A 211 7.53 15.23 17.23
CA THR A 211 8.24 14.10 17.83
C THR A 211 8.32 12.96 16.82
N HIS A 212 9.54 12.65 16.37
CA HIS A 212 9.80 11.62 15.36
C HIS A 212 10.34 10.34 15.98
N TYR A 213 9.54 9.28 15.89
CA TYR A 213 9.92 7.93 16.30
C TYR A 213 10.16 6.99 15.11
N PHE A 214 10.86 5.90 15.40
CA PHE A 214 11.16 4.81 14.50
C PHE A 214 10.31 3.59 14.83
N ASP A 215 9.88 2.91 13.78
CA ASP A 215 9.31 1.57 13.93
C ASP A 215 10.34 0.61 14.55
N VAL A 216 9.93 -0.04 15.64
CA VAL A 216 10.80 -0.91 16.44
C VAL A 216 11.17 -2.17 15.66
N TRP A 217 10.25 -2.70 14.87
CA TRP A 217 10.49 -3.88 14.05
C TRP A 217 11.57 -3.64 12.99
N HIS A 218 11.56 -2.48 12.33
CA HIS A 218 12.59 -2.16 11.34
C HIS A 218 14.00 -2.09 11.98
N VAL A 219 14.12 -1.48 13.17
CA VAL A 219 15.38 -1.44 13.93
C VAL A 219 15.81 -2.85 14.37
N ALA A 220 14.90 -3.60 14.99
CA ALA A 220 15.12 -4.95 15.48
C ALA A 220 15.52 -5.92 14.36
N LYS A 221 14.89 -5.83 13.19
CA LYS A 221 15.22 -6.61 11.99
C LYS A 221 16.63 -6.32 11.49
N GLY A 222 17.03 -5.05 11.48
CA GLY A 222 18.38 -4.62 11.14
C GLY A 222 19.43 -5.18 12.09
N LEU A 223 19.17 -5.08 13.40
CA LEU A 223 20.03 -5.63 14.45
C LEU A 223 20.15 -7.16 14.34
N LYS A 224 19.03 -7.86 14.23
CA LYS A 224 18.98 -9.32 14.08
C LYS A 224 19.83 -9.80 12.91
N LYS A 225 19.76 -9.13 11.76
CA LYS A 225 20.61 -9.48 10.58
C LYS A 225 22.10 -9.38 10.90
N LYS A 226 22.53 -8.33 11.62
CA LYS A 226 23.94 -8.16 12.02
C LYS A 226 24.38 -9.24 13.01
N MET A 227 23.55 -9.57 13.98
CA MET A 227 23.83 -10.63 14.95
C MET A 227 23.88 -12.02 14.32
N VAL A 228 22.99 -12.33 13.37
CA VAL A 228 23.07 -13.57 12.56
C VAL A 228 24.37 -13.63 11.76
N LYS A 229 24.89 -12.49 11.30
CA LYS A 229 26.19 -12.45 10.63
C LYS A 229 27.32 -12.78 11.61
N ILE A 230 27.31 -12.20 12.81
CA ILE A 230 28.29 -12.49 13.87
C ILE A 230 28.22 -13.97 14.26
N SER A 231 27.02 -14.54 14.46
CA SER A 231 26.86 -15.93 14.91
C SER A 231 27.35 -16.98 13.91
N LYS A 232 27.59 -16.57 12.65
CA LYS A 232 28.15 -17.43 11.60
C LYS A 232 29.67 -17.34 11.51
N GLU A 233 30.30 -16.40 12.22
CA GLU A 233 31.76 -16.34 12.28
C GLU A 233 32.33 -17.48 13.13
N LYS A 234 33.58 -17.86 12.84
CA LYS A 234 34.34 -18.79 13.68
C LYS A 234 34.44 -18.23 15.11
N ASP A 235 34.19 -19.10 16.08
CA ASP A 235 34.23 -18.83 17.53
C ASP A 235 33.15 -17.85 18.05
N CYS A 236 32.02 -17.74 17.33
CA CYS A 236 30.91 -16.84 17.70
C CYS A 236 29.52 -17.52 17.72
N LYS A 237 29.45 -18.85 17.67
CA LYS A 237 28.17 -19.58 17.50
C LYS A 237 27.18 -19.30 18.63
N GLU A 238 27.66 -19.14 19.87
CA GLU A 238 26.83 -18.86 21.05
C GLU A 238 26.01 -17.56 20.94
N VAL A 239 26.45 -16.59 20.11
CA VAL A 239 25.67 -15.35 19.85
C VAL A 239 24.29 -15.68 19.28
N GLY A 240 24.17 -16.79 18.55
CA GLY A 240 22.90 -17.26 17.97
C GLY A 240 21.79 -17.48 19.00
N GLU A 241 22.15 -17.97 20.19
CA GLU A 241 21.21 -18.28 21.28
C GLU A 241 20.62 -17.00 21.90
N TRP A 242 21.39 -15.91 21.89
CA TRP A 242 21.00 -14.61 22.44
C TRP A 242 20.12 -13.78 21.49
N ILE A 243 20.01 -14.17 20.23
CA ILE A 243 19.36 -13.34 19.21
C ILE A 243 17.93 -12.97 19.57
N LYS A 244 17.16 -13.96 20.03
CA LYS A 244 15.76 -13.78 20.41
C LYS A 244 15.65 -12.86 21.63
N SER A 245 16.45 -13.09 22.67
CA SER A 245 16.43 -12.32 23.92
C SER A 245 16.79 -10.84 23.69
N ILE A 246 17.87 -10.57 22.96
CA ILE A 246 18.29 -9.20 22.63
C ILE A 246 17.23 -8.50 21.76
N THR A 247 16.67 -9.20 20.78
CA THR A 247 15.60 -8.64 19.93
C THR A 247 14.38 -8.28 20.77
N ASN A 248 13.94 -9.17 21.67
CA ASN A 248 12.82 -8.92 22.58
C ASN A 248 13.10 -7.78 23.56
N HIS A 249 14.34 -7.65 24.03
CA HIS A 249 14.76 -6.55 24.90
C HIS A 249 14.55 -5.19 24.24
N MET A 250 14.77 -5.07 22.93
CA MET A 250 14.50 -3.83 22.18
C MET A 250 13.02 -3.44 22.18
N TYR A 251 12.12 -4.42 22.02
CA TYR A 251 10.68 -4.17 22.14
C TYR A 251 10.30 -3.79 23.58
N TRP A 252 10.90 -4.44 24.56
CA TRP A 252 10.68 -4.12 25.96
C TRP A 252 11.18 -2.71 26.33
N VAL A 253 12.33 -2.27 25.81
CA VAL A 253 12.83 -0.90 25.98
C VAL A 253 11.76 0.10 25.55
N ALA A 254 11.20 -0.06 24.35
CA ALA A 254 10.16 0.83 23.85
C ALA A 254 8.87 0.74 24.66
N ALA A 255 8.36 -0.47 24.91
CA ALA A 255 7.09 -0.68 25.60
C ALA A 255 7.13 -0.30 27.09
N SER A 256 8.29 -0.39 27.74
CA SER A 256 8.46 -0.05 29.16
C SER A 256 8.80 1.41 29.41
N THR A 257 8.95 2.23 28.36
CA THR A 257 9.21 3.67 28.47
C THR A 257 8.11 4.45 27.73
N PRO A 258 6.86 4.47 28.25
CA PRO A 258 5.70 5.02 27.56
C PRO A 258 5.77 6.54 27.31
N ASN A 259 6.54 7.27 28.12
CA ASN A 259 6.84 8.70 27.93
C ASN A 259 7.88 8.95 26.82
N GLY A 260 8.54 7.90 26.32
CA GLY A 260 9.57 8.01 25.28
C GLY A 260 10.84 8.74 25.73
N ASP A 261 11.18 8.70 27.03
CA ASP A 261 12.41 9.29 27.53
C ASP A 261 13.66 8.63 26.90
N SER A 262 14.44 9.43 26.18
CA SER A 262 15.55 8.93 25.37
C SER A 262 16.71 8.41 26.22
N GLU A 263 16.97 9.03 27.38
CA GLU A 263 18.05 8.60 28.27
C GLU A 263 17.71 7.28 28.94
N GLU A 264 16.46 7.14 29.41
CA GLU A 264 15.94 5.92 30.02
C GLU A 264 15.93 4.78 29.00
N MET A 265 15.51 5.04 27.77
CA MET A 265 15.56 4.05 26.68
C MET A 265 16.98 3.55 26.41
N VAL A 266 17.96 4.47 26.32
CA VAL A 266 19.37 4.10 26.10
C VAL A 266 19.94 3.36 27.30
N SER A 267 19.64 3.79 28.51
CA SER A 267 20.04 3.14 29.76
C SER A 267 19.52 1.71 29.83
N LYS A 268 18.21 1.52 29.63
CA LYS A 268 17.58 0.20 29.54
C LYS A 268 18.20 -0.64 28.43
N TRP A 269 18.49 -0.07 27.27
CA TRP A 269 19.12 -0.80 26.17
C TRP A 269 20.53 -1.28 26.52
N LEU A 270 21.37 -0.39 27.05
CA LEU A 270 22.76 -0.70 27.39
C LEU A 270 22.88 -1.77 28.48
N SER A 271 21.88 -1.89 29.36
CA SER A 271 21.82 -3.00 30.33
C SER A 271 21.90 -4.39 29.67
N VAL A 272 21.46 -4.54 28.42
CA VAL A 272 21.49 -5.83 27.71
C VAL A 272 22.93 -6.33 27.47
N ALA A 273 23.90 -5.42 27.30
CA ALA A 273 25.32 -5.79 27.14
C ALA A 273 25.89 -6.40 28.44
N ASN A 274 25.37 -5.97 29.59
CA ASN A 274 25.68 -6.56 30.89
C ASN A 274 24.94 -7.89 31.09
N HIS A 275 23.65 -7.95 30.75
CA HIS A 275 22.84 -9.16 30.91
C HIS A 275 23.41 -10.36 30.16
N VAL A 276 23.87 -10.20 28.91
CA VAL A 276 24.46 -11.31 28.14
C VAL A 276 25.74 -11.88 28.77
N GLN A 277 26.39 -11.12 29.67
CA GLN A 277 27.59 -11.50 30.43
C GLN A 277 27.28 -11.91 31.88
N ASN A 278 26.01 -12.15 32.23
CA ASN A 278 25.55 -12.46 33.58
C ASN A 278 25.82 -11.34 34.61
N LYS A 279 25.91 -10.08 34.17
CA LYS A 279 26.03 -8.92 35.05
C LYS A 279 24.63 -8.31 35.23
N HIS A 280 24.15 -8.27 36.47
CA HIS A 280 22.77 -7.87 36.82
C HIS A 280 22.67 -6.61 37.69
N ARG A 281 23.81 -5.94 37.90
CA ARG A 281 23.95 -4.73 38.73
C ARG A 281 24.95 -3.77 38.07
N GLY A 282 24.86 -2.50 38.42
CA GLY A 282 25.78 -1.45 37.98
C GLY A 282 25.65 -1.13 36.49
N HIS A 283 24.43 -1.04 35.95
CA HIS A 283 24.28 -0.75 34.52
C HIS A 283 24.45 0.73 34.19
N SER A 284 23.74 1.62 34.89
CA SER A 284 23.86 3.08 34.77
C SER A 284 23.15 3.77 35.95
N ASP A 285 23.25 5.10 36.03
CA ASP A 285 22.59 5.89 37.08
C ASP A 285 21.06 5.76 37.04
N GLN A 286 20.46 5.72 35.84
CA GLN A 286 19.01 5.58 35.68
C GLN A 286 18.50 4.13 35.82
N VAL A 287 19.34 3.14 35.54
CA VAL A 287 19.02 1.71 35.69
C VAL A 287 20.16 1.03 36.44
N ALA A 288 20.21 1.20 37.75
CA ALA A 288 21.30 0.68 38.56
C ALA A 288 21.26 -0.86 38.68
N ASN A 289 20.07 -1.47 38.67
CA ASN A 289 19.87 -2.91 38.80
C ASN A 289 18.86 -3.42 37.76
N CYS A 290 18.85 -4.74 37.51
CA CYS A 290 17.84 -5.36 36.66
C CYS A 290 16.42 -5.08 37.16
N LEU A 291 15.49 -4.87 36.22
CA LEU A 291 14.06 -4.71 36.49
C LEU A 291 13.31 -6.05 36.55
N HIS A 292 14.02 -7.14 36.85
CA HIS A 292 13.46 -8.47 37.06
C HIS A 292 13.92 -9.04 38.40
N GLY A 293 13.12 -9.93 38.98
CA GLY A 293 13.49 -10.66 40.20
C GLY A 293 14.66 -11.62 39.99
N GLU A 294 15.01 -12.39 41.03
CA GLU A 294 16.08 -13.38 40.94
C GLU A 294 15.79 -14.43 39.85
N LEU A 295 16.78 -14.71 39.01
CA LEU A 295 16.65 -15.69 37.95
C LEU A 295 16.60 -17.10 38.55
N VAL A 296 15.59 -17.88 38.17
CA VAL A 296 15.38 -19.26 38.63
C VAL A 296 15.43 -20.26 37.48
N GLY A 297 15.80 -21.50 37.78
CA GLY A 297 15.76 -22.62 36.82
C GLY A 297 16.57 -22.37 35.55
N HIS A 298 15.91 -22.52 34.40
CA HIS A 298 16.53 -22.38 33.07
C HIS A 298 17.03 -20.96 32.80
N ASP A 299 16.42 -19.93 33.37
CA ASP A 299 16.85 -18.54 33.14
C ASP A 299 18.19 -18.20 33.80
N ARG A 300 18.55 -18.93 34.87
CA ARG A 300 19.87 -18.84 35.53
C ARG A 300 20.93 -19.66 34.80
N LYS A 301 20.52 -20.71 34.08
CA LYS A 301 21.39 -21.66 33.35
C LYS A 301 21.49 -21.31 31.86
N LYS A 302 21.76 -20.03 31.53
CA LYS A 302 22.01 -19.59 30.15
C LYS A 302 23.49 -19.74 29.79
N ASN A 303 23.77 -19.91 28.50
CA ASN A 303 25.13 -19.86 27.96
C ASN A 303 25.59 -18.40 27.88
N TRP A 304 26.00 -17.84 29.01
CA TRP A 304 26.50 -16.47 29.10
C TRP A 304 27.73 -16.26 28.21
N LEU A 305 27.79 -15.10 27.55
CA LEU A 305 28.97 -14.69 26.79
C LEU A 305 30.11 -14.41 27.77
N LYS A 306 31.23 -15.10 27.60
CA LYS A 306 32.40 -14.92 28.46
C LYS A 306 33.11 -13.60 28.11
N PRO A 307 33.40 -12.72 29.10
CA PRO A 307 34.14 -11.49 28.86
C PRO A 307 35.47 -11.73 28.13
N GLY A 308 35.84 -10.83 27.22
CA GLY A 308 37.08 -10.90 26.44
C GLY A 308 37.07 -11.90 25.28
N THR A 309 36.06 -12.78 25.17
CA THR A 309 35.93 -13.63 23.97
C THR A 309 35.53 -12.82 22.75
N LYS A 310 35.93 -13.30 21.57
CA LYS A 310 35.56 -12.69 20.28
C LYS A 310 34.04 -12.51 20.13
N ALA A 311 33.25 -13.50 20.57
CA ALA A 311 31.79 -13.45 20.58
C ALA A 311 31.26 -12.30 21.44
N CYS A 312 31.79 -12.14 22.67
CA CYS A 312 31.40 -11.09 23.60
C CYS A 312 31.76 -9.71 23.08
N VAL A 313 33.02 -9.50 22.68
CA VAL A 313 33.53 -8.19 22.20
C VAL A 313 32.72 -7.70 21.00
N LYS A 314 32.53 -8.55 19.97
CA LYS A 314 31.74 -8.17 18.78
C LYS A 314 30.27 -7.89 19.10
N THR A 315 29.69 -8.63 20.05
CA THR A 315 28.31 -8.40 20.47
C THR A 315 28.20 -7.07 21.20
N GLU A 316 29.11 -6.80 22.15
CA GLU A 316 29.16 -5.54 22.90
C GLU A 316 29.39 -4.33 21.99
N GLU A 317 30.35 -4.40 21.05
CA GLU A 317 30.57 -3.36 20.03
C GLU A 317 29.30 -3.07 19.22
N LEU A 318 28.55 -4.12 18.83
CA LEU A 318 27.31 -3.96 18.08
C LEU A 318 26.20 -3.32 18.93
N LEU A 319 26.05 -3.76 20.18
CA LEU A 319 25.00 -3.27 21.10
C LEU A 319 25.26 -1.82 21.54
N THR A 320 26.52 -1.43 21.69
CA THR A 320 26.95 -0.10 22.16
C THR A 320 27.20 0.90 21.03
N ALA A 321 27.15 0.44 19.76
CA ALA A 321 27.38 1.27 18.58
C ALA A 321 26.55 2.56 18.61
N THR A 322 27.20 3.71 18.41
CA THR A 322 26.57 5.05 18.46
C THR A 322 25.31 5.14 17.61
N ARG A 323 25.35 4.66 16.37
CA ARG A 323 24.18 4.67 15.47
C ARG A 323 23.00 3.86 16.01
N LEU A 324 23.27 2.74 16.69
CA LEU A 324 22.21 1.93 17.30
C LEU A 324 21.61 2.65 18.49
N LYS A 325 22.43 3.27 19.35
CA LYS A 325 21.95 4.10 20.47
C LYS A 325 21.04 5.24 19.98
N THR A 326 21.45 5.99 18.97
CA THR A 326 20.62 7.02 18.34
C THR A 326 19.32 6.48 17.75
N SER A 327 19.30 5.22 17.33
CA SER A 327 18.06 4.56 16.88
C SER A 327 17.18 4.15 18.05
N VAL A 328 17.78 3.72 19.16
CA VAL A 328 17.11 3.34 20.41
C VAL A 328 16.41 4.54 21.05
N GLU A 329 17.06 5.71 21.08
CA GLU A 329 16.50 6.99 21.55
C GLU A 329 15.19 7.37 20.86
N LYS A 330 14.98 6.85 19.65
CA LYS A 330 13.83 7.15 18.81
C LYS A 330 12.86 5.99 18.67
N LEU A 331 12.99 4.89 19.40
CA LEU A 331 12.04 3.78 19.26
C LEU A 331 10.63 4.23 19.63
N SER A 332 9.63 3.90 18.80
CA SER A 332 8.26 4.28 19.12
C SER A 332 7.72 3.50 20.32
N PRO A 333 7.28 4.19 21.41
CA PRO A 333 6.73 3.51 22.58
C PRO A 333 5.22 3.24 22.47
N ILE A 334 4.54 3.84 21.48
CA ILE A 334 3.07 3.88 21.41
C ILE A 334 2.47 3.01 20.30
N HIS A 335 2.94 3.16 19.07
CA HIS A 335 2.37 2.53 17.88
C HIS A 335 3.49 2.00 16.97
N GLN A 336 3.14 1.12 16.04
CA GLN A 336 4.06 0.55 15.05
C GLN A 336 3.48 0.73 13.64
N THR A 337 4.28 0.61 12.59
CA THR A 337 3.85 0.82 11.20
C THR A 337 3.32 -0.46 10.54
N SER A 338 3.02 -1.51 11.31
CA SER A 338 2.53 -2.80 10.78
C SER A 338 1.25 -2.68 9.93
N ASP A 339 0.36 -1.75 10.24
CA ASP A 339 -0.84 -1.49 9.43
C ASP A 339 -0.50 -0.78 8.11
N VAL A 340 0.56 0.05 8.09
CA VAL A 340 1.10 0.64 6.85
C VAL A 340 1.68 -0.45 5.95
N GLU A 341 2.39 -1.43 6.51
CA GLU A 341 2.86 -2.61 5.75
C GLU A 341 1.67 -3.43 5.21
N ALA A 342 0.62 -3.61 6.00
CA ALA A 342 -0.61 -4.28 5.57
C ALA A 342 -1.30 -3.50 4.44
N PHE A 343 -1.28 -2.18 4.49
CA PHE A 343 -1.77 -1.33 3.42
C PHE A 343 -0.93 -1.49 2.14
N HIS A 344 0.40 -1.53 2.24
CA HIS A 344 1.28 -1.79 1.10
C HIS A 344 1.00 -3.14 0.42
N SER A 345 0.63 -4.17 1.20
CA SER A 345 0.13 -5.44 0.65
C SER A 345 -1.17 -5.25 -0.14
N THR A 346 -2.11 -4.44 0.36
CA THR A 346 -3.35 -4.09 -0.35
C THR A 346 -3.06 -3.35 -1.64
N ILE A 347 -2.11 -2.40 -1.65
CA ILE A 347 -1.68 -1.75 -2.88
C ILE A 347 -1.14 -2.78 -3.89
N ASN A 348 -0.42 -3.83 -3.48
CA ASN A 348 0.05 -4.86 -4.43
C ASN A 348 -1.10 -5.60 -5.15
N HIS A 349 -2.27 -5.70 -4.52
CA HIS A 349 -3.46 -6.26 -5.15
C HIS A 349 -4.00 -5.35 -6.26
N PHE A 350 -4.10 -4.04 -5.99
CA PHE A 350 -4.63 -3.06 -6.93
C PHE A 350 -3.60 -2.54 -7.94
N ALA A 351 -2.34 -2.43 -7.57
CA ALA A 351 -1.24 -1.90 -8.38
C ALA A 351 0.00 -2.82 -8.20
N PRO A 352 0.01 -3.99 -8.85
CA PRO A 352 1.15 -4.91 -8.77
C PRO A 352 2.40 -4.31 -9.42
N LYS A 353 3.56 -4.47 -8.76
CA LYS A 353 4.86 -3.90 -9.19
C LYS A 353 5.34 -4.33 -10.58
N MET A 354 4.82 -5.45 -11.05
CA MET A 354 5.18 -6.07 -12.33
C MET A 354 4.44 -5.45 -13.53
N ILE A 355 3.54 -4.48 -13.30
CA ILE A 355 2.75 -3.84 -14.35
C ILE A 355 3.00 -2.33 -14.31
N GLY A 356 3.37 -1.76 -15.46
CA GLY A 356 3.48 -0.31 -15.63
C GLY A 356 2.10 0.32 -15.81
N PHE A 357 1.84 1.42 -15.10
CA PHE A 357 0.61 2.20 -15.21
C PHE A 357 0.90 3.60 -15.77
N SER A 358 -0.14 4.28 -16.30
CA SER A 358 -0.09 5.74 -16.48
C SER A 358 -0.15 6.44 -15.12
N PHE A 359 0.16 7.73 -15.06
CA PHE A 359 0.11 8.50 -13.82
C PHE A 359 -1.27 8.42 -13.16
N HIS A 360 -2.32 8.78 -13.90
CA HIS A 360 -3.71 8.64 -13.45
C HIS A 360 -4.12 7.20 -13.16
N GLY A 361 -3.62 6.23 -13.93
CA GLY A 361 -3.90 4.81 -13.68
C GLY A 361 -3.31 4.33 -12.35
N MET A 362 -2.08 4.77 -12.03
CA MET A 362 -1.43 4.48 -10.76
C MET A 362 -2.17 5.16 -9.61
N GLN A 363 -2.42 6.46 -9.72
CA GLN A 363 -3.14 7.23 -8.71
C GLN A 363 -4.52 6.63 -8.43
N CYS A 364 -5.31 6.34 -9.47
CA CYS A 364 -6.62 5.72 -9.33
C CYS A 364 -6.58 4.40 -8.53
N ARG A 365 -5.58 3.55 -8.82
CA ARG A 365 -5.40 2.26 -8.14
C ARG A 365 -4.93 2.42 -6.69
N LEU A 366 -4.08 3.41 -6.40
CA LEU A 366 -3.67 3.76 -5.04
C LEU A 366 -4.87 4.23 -4.20
N LEU A 367 -5.69 5.13 -4.74
CA LEU A 367 -6.89 5.61 -4.05
C LEU A 367 -7.91 4.48 -3.82
N LEU A 368 -8.11 3.60 -4.81
CA LEU A 368 -8.97 2.42 -4.63
C LEU A 368 -8.43 1.46 -3.56
N ALA A 369 -7.10 1.28 -3.49
CA ALA A 369 -6.49 0.49 -2.45
C ALA A 369 -6.77 1.08 -1.06
N ALA A 370 -6.67 2.41 -0.89
CA ALA A 370 -6.95 3.06 0.38
C ALA A 370 -8.43 2.99 0.76
N LEU A 371 -9.34 3.24 -0.18
CA LEU A 371 -10.78 3.06 0.05
C LEU A 371 -11.10 1.61 0.49
N HIS A 372 -10.50 0.64 -0.19
CA HIS A 372 -10.67 -0.76 0.17
C HIS A 372 -10.08 -1.07 1.56
N PHE A 373 -8.89 -0.56 1.86
CA PHE A 373 -8.21 -0.79 3.14
C PHE A 373 -8.98 -0.17 4.30
N ASN A 374 -9.36 1.11 4.20
CA ASN A 374 -10.08 1.84 5.23
C ASN A 374 -11.43 1.18 5.57
N GLU A 375 -12.11 0.59 4.58
CA GLU A 375 -13.35 -0.16 4.83
C GLU A 375 -13.10 -1.52 5.51
N ASN A 376 -11.93 -2.14 5.30
CA ASN A 376 -11.69 -3.55 5.62
C ASN A 376 -10.60 -3.82 6.67
N SER A 377 -9.86 -2.82 7.15
CA SER A 377 -8.76 -2.98 8.12
C SER A 377 -9.30 -3.37 9.51
N ALA A 378 -10.32 -2.65 9.99
CA ALA A 378 -10.94 -2.81 11.31
C ALA A 378 -12.08 -3.86 11.36
N ARG A 379 -12.12 -4.82 10.43
CA ARG A 379 -13.17 -5.86 10.44
C ARG A 379 -13.15 -6.67 11.75
N PRO A 380 -14.33 -6.91 12.36
CA PRO A 380 -14.43 -7.72 13.56
C PRO A 380 -14.05 -9.17 13.29
N GLN A 381 -13.66 -9.88 14.36
CA GLN A 381 -13.46 -11.31 14.31
C GLN A 381 -14.77 -12.03 13.95
N ALA A 382 -14.68 -13.04 13.10
CA ALA A 382 -15.81 -13.89 12.76
C ALA A 382 -16.13 -14.83 13.91
N LEU A 383 -17.42 -15.02 14.16
CA LEU A 383 -17.94 -15.97 15.13
C LEU A 383 -18.44 -17.25 14.42
N THR A 384 -18.50 -18.37 15.13
CA THR A 384 -19.26 -19.55 14.72
C THR A 384 -20.76 -19.29 14.86
N LYS A 385 -21.60 -20.24 14.43
CA LYS A 385 -23.05 -20.16 14.65
C LYS A 385 -23.40 -20.07 16.14
N ASP A 386 -22.57 -20.67 16.99
CA ASP A 386 -22.72 -20.70 18.45
C ASP A 386 -22.06 -19.51 19.16
N GLY A 387 -21.64 -18.47 18.42
CA GLY A 387 -21.04 -17.26 19.00
C GLY A 387 -19.55 -17.37 19.38
N VAL A 388 -18.86 -18.46 19.02
CA VAL A 388 -17.46 -18.68 19.40
C VAL A 388 -16.50 -17.99 18.42
N ALA A 389 -15.49 -17.30 18.94
CA ALA A 389 -14.46 -16.62 18.16
C ALA A 389 -13.67 -17.59 17.26
N ARG A 390 -13.60 -17.28 15.95
CA ARG A 390 -12.92 -18.13 14.97
C ARG A 390 -11.45 -17.77 14.82
N TYR A 391 -10.60 -18.79 14.79
CA TYR A 391 -9.16 -18.65 14.56
C TYR A 391 -8.71 -19.50 13.38
N SER A 392 -7.54 -19.17 12.83
CA SER A 392 -6.79 -20.02 11.90
C SER A 392 -5.37 -20.21 12.42
N ILE A 393 -4.83 -21.41 12.22
CA ILE A 393 -3.45 -21.73 12.56
C ILE A 393 -2.60 -21.50 11.31
N GLN A 394 -1.52 -20.73 11.45
CA GLN A 394 -0.57 -20.46 10.38
C GLN A 394 0.83 -20.90 10.79
N PHE A 395 1.60 -21.44 9.83
CA PHE A 395 2.98 -21.87 10.01
C PHE A 395 3.94 -20.94 9.27
N PRO A 396 4.24 -19.75 9.82
CA PRO A 396 5.07 -18.79 9.13
C PRO A 396 6.51 -19.30 9.04
N LYS A 397 7.15 -19.10 7.88
CA LYS A 397 8.51 -19.59 7.58
C LYS A 397 9.54 -19.24 8.67
N TYR A 398 9.43 -18.07 9.29
CA TYR A 398 10.40 -17.61 10.31
C TYR A 398 10.29 -18.35 11.65
N LYS A 399 9.22 -19.12 11.89
CA LYS A 399 9.05 -19.96 13.09
C LYS A 399 9.62 -21.37 12.93
N SER A 400 10.17 -21.73 11.75
CA SER A 400 10.86 -23.00 11.50
C SER A 400 10.12 -24.24 12.05
N GLY A 401 8.83 -24.38 11.72
CA GLY A 401 7.99 -25.49 12.20
C GLY A 401 7.04 -25.12 13.35
N GLY A 402 7.25 -23.99 14.01
CA GLY A 402 6.27 -23.42 14.96
C GLY A 402 5.07 -22.77 14.26
N TYR A 403 3.98 -22.62 15.02
CA TYR A 403 2.74 -22.00 14.54
C TYR A 403 2.42 -20.68 15.25
N ILE A 404 1.51 -19.92 14.64
CA ILE A 404 0.81 -18.80 15.25
C ILE A 404 -0.69 -18.98 15.07
N THR A 405 -1.46 -18.52 16.06
CA THR A 405 -2.90 -18.42 15.96
C THR A 405 -3.27 -17.04 15.44
N ARG A 406 -4.14 -16.96 14.44
CA ARG A 406 -4.59 -15.70 13.84
C ARG A 406 -6.11 -15.63 13.87
N GLU A 407 -6.64 -14.52 14.35
CA GLU A 407 -8.07 -14.24 14.31
C GLU A 407 -8.59 -14.28 12.87
N LYS A 408 -9.66 -15.03 12.65
CA LYS A 408 -10.34 -15.07 11.36
C LYS A 408 -11.38 -13.95 11.35
N LYS A 409 -11.11 -12.85 10.65
CA LYS A 409 -12.05 -11.73 10.49
C LYS A 409 -13.26 -12.10 9.62
N ILE A 410 -14.38 -11.38 9.77
CA ILE A 410 -15.55 -11.51 8.87
C ILE A 410 -15.16 -11.23 7.42
N ASN A 411 -15.98 -11.64 6.44
CA ASN A 411 -15.68 -11.40 5.02
C ASN A 411 -15.50 -9.90 4.71
N GLN A 412 -14.69 -9.60 3.70
CA GLN A 412 -14.50 -8.23 3.23
C GLN A 412 -15.82 -7.67 2.69
N SER A 413 -16.04 -6.38 2.89
CA SER A 413 -17.12 -5.64 2.26
C SER A 413 -16.61 -4.79 1.11
N PHE A 414 -17.53 -4.45 0.20
CA PHE A 414 -17.29 -3.64 -0.99
C PHE A 414 -18.34 -2.52 -1.08
N ARG A 415 -18.72 -1.93 0.06
CA ARG A 415 -19.73 -0.85 0.12
C ARG A 415 -19.25 0.38 -0.64
N TYR A 416 -17.97 0.71 -0.57
CA TYR A 416 -17.35 1.77 -1.37
C TYR A 416 -17.58 1.56 -2.88
N VAL A 417 -17.55 0.31 -3.36
CA VAL A 417 -17.82 -0.02 -4.78
C VAL A 417 -19.26 0.33 -5.15
N ASN A 418 -20.23 0.02 -4.29
CA ASN A 418 -21.63 0.39 -4.52
C ASN A 418 -21.81 1.92 -4.61
N THR A 419 -21.11 2.67 -3.77
CA THR A 419 -21.11 4.13 -3.82
C THR A 419 -20.49 4.65 -5.10
N LEU A 420 -19.34 4.11 -5.53
CA LEU A 420 -18.70 4.46 -6.79
C LEU A 420 -19.60 4.18 -8.00
N LEU A 421 -20.25 3.01 -8.04
CA LEU A 421 -21.20 2.65 -9.11
C LEU A 421 -22.38 3.62 -9.20
N ARG A 422 -22.90 4.11 -8.06
CA ARG A 422 -23.93 5.16 -8.04
C ARG A 422 -23.40 6.50 -8.53
N SER A 423 -22.17 6.87 -8.16
CA SER A 423 -21.52 8.11 -8.59
C SER A 423 -21.28 8.15 -10.10
N ILE A 424 -20.95 7.01 -10.72
CA ILE A 424 -20.80 6.93 -12.18
C ILE A 424 -22.08 7.35 -12.91
N ARG A 425 -23.26 6.90 -12.44
CA ARG A 425 -24.54 7.28 -13.07
C ARG A 425 -24.71 8.78 -13.11
N LYS A 426 -24.47 9.46 -11.97
CA LYS A 426 -24.52 10.93 -11.88
C LYS A 426 -23.53 11.61 -12.83
N ILE A 427 -22.30 11.09 -12.96
CA ILE A 427 -21.29 11.66 -13.86
C ILE A 427 -21.76 11.55 -15.30
N VAL A 428 -22.29 10.39 -15.70
CA VAL A 428 -22.75 10.11 -17.05
C VAL A 428 -24.01 10.92 -17.40
N ASP A 429 -24.92 11.11 -16.43
CA ASP A 429 -26.13 11.93 -16.61
C ASP A 429 -25.80 13.44 -16.77
N VAL A 430 -24.73 13.91 -16.13
CA VAL A 430 -24.28 15.31 -16.19
C VAL A 430 -23.35 15.58 -17.40
N THR A 431 -22.86 14.54 -18.08
CA THR A 431 -21.91 14.68 -19.20
C THR A 431 -22.51 14.34 -20.57
N THR A 432 -23.11 15.33 -21.21
CA THR A 432 -22.60 15.73 -22.54
C THR A 432 -21.14 16.13 -22.29
N ILE A 433 -20.19 15.29 -22.72
CA ILE A 433 -18.76 15.35 -22.41
C ILE A 433 -18.18 16.75 -22.75
N ARG A 434 -18.25 17.71 -21.82
CA ARG A 434 -17.56 19.02 -21.95
C ARG A 434 -17.42 19.86 -20.68
N SER A 435 -17.97 19.51 -19.52
CA SER A 435 -17.93 20.45 -18.37
C SER A 435 -18.01 19.85 -16.96
N THR A 436 -17.28 18.77 -16.65
CA THR A 436 -17.01 18.45 -15.24
C THR A 436 -15.70 19.08 -14.81
N SER A 437 -15.84 20.26 -14.20
CA SER A 437 -14.83 21.17 -13.66
C SER A 437 -14.13 20.68 -12.38
N GLU A 438 -13.59 19.47 -12.40
CA GLU A 438 -12.54 19.10 -11.45
C GLU A 438 -11.34 18.66 -12.27
N GLU A 439 -10.36 19.55 -12.41
CA GLU A 439 -9.15 19.23 -13.13
C GLU A 439 -8.46 18.03 -12.47
N PRO A 440 -8.10 16.99 -13.24
CA PRO A 440 -7.19 15.97 -12.76
C PRO A 440 -5.95 16.66 -12.20
N MET A 441 -5.35 16.10 -11.13
CA MET A 441 -4.05 16.53 -10.63
C MET A 441 -3.10 16.79 -11.82
N PRO A 442 -2.34 17.91 -11.82
CA PRO A 442 -1.42 18.23 -12.90
C PRO A 442 -0.52 17.01 -13.15
N THR A 443 -0.61 16.44 -14.35
CA THR A 443 0.20 15.28 -14.68
C THR A 443 1.60 15.75 -15.00
N PRO A 444 2.65 15.22 -14.34
CA PRO A 444 4.01 15.58 -14.70
C PRO A 444 4.29 15.17 -16.14
N ARG A 445 5.22 15.87 -16.79
CA ARG A 445 5.61 15.55 -18.17
C ARG A 445 6.09 14.09 -18.24
N PRO A 446 5.80 13.34 -19.31
CA PRO A 446 6.35 12.01 -19.49
C PRO A 446 7.88 12.01 -19.37
N LEU A 447 8.49 10.96 -18.81
CA LEU A 447 9.96 10.85 -18.69
C LEU A 447 10.66 11.07 -20.05
N CYS A 448 10.04 10.60 -21.13
CA CYS A 448 10.58 10.73 -22.46
C CYS A 448 10.48 12.15 -23.07
N ALA A 449 9.83 13.09 -22.39
CA ALA A 449 9.62 14.43 -22.94
C ALA A 449 10.93 15.23 -23.06
N ALA A 450 11.95 14.87 -22.29
CA ALA A 450 13.28 15.49 -22.36
C ALA A 450 14.19 14.90 -23.45
N PHE A 451 13.79 13.79 -24.10
CA PHE A 451 14.63 13.11 -25.08
C PHE A 451 14.14 13.35 -26.51
N THR A 452 15.09 13.51 -27.44
CA THR A 452 14.81 13.54 -28.87
C THR A 452 14.28 12.18 -29.31
N ARG A 453 13.11 12.17 -29.98
CA ARG A 453 12.54 10.94 -30.50
C ARG A 453 13.15 10.63 -31.87
N PRO A 454 13.85 9.49 -32.04
CA PRO A 454 14.34 9.10 -33.35
C PRO A 454 13.17 8.75 -34.28
N GLN A 455 13.39 8.87 -35.58
CA GLN A 455 12.47 8.29 -36.56
C GLN A 455 12.41 6.76 -36.35
N LYS A 456 11.20 6.19 -36.44
CA LYS A 456 10.97 4.78 -36.14
C LYS A 456 11.81 3.86 -37.05
N THR A 457 11.94 4.24 -38.32
CA THR A 457 12.77 3.54 -39.31
C THR A 457 14.22 3.47 -38.85
N ASP A 458 14.76 4.59 -38.38
CA ASP A 458 16.17 4.73 -38.02
C ASP A 458 16.47 3.98 -36.73
N ALA A 459 15.56 4.03 -35.75
CA ALA A 459 15.66 3.24 -34.52
C ALA A 459 15.64 1.73 -34.81
N ILE A 460 14.79 1.26 -35.74
CA ILE A 460 14.74 -0.15 -36.16
C ILE A 460 16.03 -0.54 -36.88
N GLN A 461 16.55 0.32 -37.77
CA GLN A 461 17.81 0.07 -38.45
C GLN A 461 18.99 0.02 -37.47
N ALA A 462 19.05 0.94 -36.50
CA ALA A 462 20.08 0.97 -35.46
C ALA A 462 20.00 -0.28 -34.56
N MET A 463 18.80 -0.75 -34.20
CA MET A 463 18.63 -1.98 -33.42
C MET A 463 19.10 -3.24 -34.18
N LYS A 464 18.88 -3.28 -35.51
CA LYS A 464 19.28 -4.40 -36.38
C LYS A 464 20.77 -4.33 -36.78
N SER A 465 21.37 -3.15 -36.73
CA SER A 465 22.77 -2.94 -37.06
C SER A 465 23.68 -3.36 -35.91
N ARG A 466 24.75 -4.11 -36.22
CA ARG A 466 25.82 -4.43 -35.25
C ARG A 466 26.71 -3.21 -34.95
N PHE A 467 26.67 -2.19 -35.81
CA PHE A 467 27.43 -0.96 -35.66
C PHE A 467 26.51 0.16 -35.16
N ARG A 468 26.78 0.71 -33.97
CA ARG A 468 26.14 1.96 -33.53
C ARG A 468 26.59 3.05 -34.48
N LYS A 469 25.64 3.68 -35.20
CA LYS A 469 25.91 4.94 -35.87
C LYS A 469 26.20 5.96 -34.77
N ALA A 470 27.34 6.65 -34.85
CA ALA A 470 27.66 7.74 -33.94
C ALA A 470 26.55 8.80 -34.01
N GLU A 471 26.08 9.25 -32.85
CA GLU A 471 25.13 10.37 -32.76
C GLU A 471 25.85 11.62 -33.29
N ILE A 472 25.25 12.30 -34.28
CA ILE A 472 25.63 13.66 -34.72
C ILE A 472 24.86 14.65 -33.85
#